data_AF-A0A378TS84-F1
#
_entry.id   AF-A0A378TS84-F1
#
_cell.length_a   1.000
_cell.length_b   1.000
_cell.length_c   1.000
_cell.angle_alpha   90.00
_cell.angle_beta   90.00
_cell.angle_gamma   90.00
#
_symmetry.space_group_name_H-M   'P 1'
#
loop_
_entity.id
_entity.type
_entity.pdbx_description
1 polymer ?
#
loop_
_entity_poly.entity_id
_entity_poly.type
_entity_poly.pdbx_seq_one_letter_code
_entity_poly.pdbx_strand_id
1 'polypeptide(L)'
;MRSELDPDAPTQRAPVVGASQAAVLGTVLIGAAVAVGLGVFAKVHEPRFFAVNVAGFSSPTAVKSWLATLAMALGVFQMLSALAMYRLLPPTRTPTWLRPAHVWSGRVAVLASLPVAVHCLYALGFQASDSRVLFHSLFGCLFYGVFVTKMLLLTKPGLRPWVLPVAGGLLFFALVYTWLTSALWFFQLKGLTL
;
A
#
# COMPACT_ATOMS: atom_id res chain seq x y z
N MET A 1 34.68 -46.86 -13.24
CA MET A 1 33.58 -46.50 -14.15
C MET A 1 33.21 -45.04 -13.86
N ARG A 2 33.86 -44.08 -14.54
CA ARG A 2 33.59 -42.65 -14.38
C ARG A 2 32.45 -42.30 -15.33
N SER A 3 31.34 -41.82 -14.78
CA SER A 3 30.20 -41.29 -15.54
C SER A 3 30.68 -40.06 -16.30
N GLU A 4 30.74 -40.14 -17.63
CA GLU A 4 30.98 -38.98 -18.48
C GLU A 4 29.74 -38.09 -18.43
N LEU A 5 29.86 -36.96 -17.72
CA LEU A 5 28.86 -35.91 -17.75
C LEU A 5 29.15 -35.08 -19.00
N ASP A 6 28.29 -35.19 -20.01
CA ASP A 6 28.40 -34.44 -21.26
C ASP A 6 28.32 -32.92 -20.97
N PRO A 7 29.41 -32.15 -21.18
CA PRO A 7 29.44 -30.72 -20.92
C PRO A 7 28.58 -29.91 -21.90
N ASP A 8 28.16 -30.50 -23.02
CA ASP A 8 27.38 -29.87 -24.08
C ASP A 8 25.89 -30.25 -24.04
N ALA A 9 25.44 -30.94 -22.99
CA ALA A 9 24.03 -31.26 -22.80
C ALA A 9 23.19 -29.97 -22.82
N PRO A 10 22.29 -29.77 -23.81
CA PRO A 10 21.52 -28.53 -23.91
C PRO A 10 20.66 -28.38 -22.66
N THR A 11 20.93 -27.31 -21.90
CA THR A 11 20.12 -26.95 -20.73
C THR A 11 18.73 -26.53 -21.20
N GLN A 12 17.83 -27.51 -21.27
CA GLN A 12 16.44 -27.28 -21.62
C GLN A 12 15.83 -26.42 -20.51
N ARG A 13 15.66 -25.12 -20.79
CA ARG A 13 15.10 -24.16 -19.84
C ARG A 13 13.66 -24.59 -19.57
N ALA A 14 13.40 -25.06 -18.34
CA ALA A 14 12.07 -25.50 -17.94
C ALA A 14 11.03 -24.42 -18.32
N PRO A 15 9.86 -24.80 -18.88
CA PRO A 15 8.86 -23.83 -19.26
C PRO A 15 8.44 -23.02 -18.03
N VAL A 16 8.59 -21.70 -18.10
CA VAL A 16 8.11 -20.78 -17.06
C VAL A 16 6.58 -20.80 -17.15
N VAL A 17 5.93 -21.61 -16.31
CA VAL A 17 4.48 -21.63 -16.21
C VAL A 17 4.04 -20.28 -15.63
N GLY A 18 3.33 -19.49 -16.42
CA GLY A 18 2.77 -18.21 -15.99
C GLY A 18 1.83 -18.39 -14.80
N ALA A 19 1.68 -17.35 -13.97
CA ALA A 19 0.66 -17.37 -12.91
C ALA A 19 -0.71 -17.64 -13.56
N SER A 20 -1.42 -18.67 -13.08
CA SER A 20 -2.76 -18.95 -13.59
C SER A 20 -3.70 -17.78 -13.27
N GLN A 21 -4.66 -17.51 -14.16
CA GLN A 21 -5.67 -16.48 -13.93
C GLN A 21 -6.43 -16.73 -12.61
N ALA A 22 -6.65 -18.00 -12.26
CA ALA A 22 -7.22 -18.41 -10.98
C ALA A 22 -6.38 -17.96 -9.78
N ALA A 23 -5.05 -18.04 -9.86
CA ALA A 23 -4.17 -17.58 -8.78
C ALA A 23 -4.25 -16.05 -8.61
N VAL A 24 -4.25 -15.30 -9.71
CA VAL A 24 -4.42 -13.83 -9.67
C VAL A 24 -5.78 -13.47 -9.08
N LEU A 25 -6.86 -14.07 -9.59
CA LEU A 25 -8.22 -13.86 -9.09
C LEU A 25 -8.31 -14.18 -7.60
N GLY A 26 -7.74 -15.30 -7.15
CA GLY A 26 -7.70 -15.66 -5.74
C GLY A 26 -7.03 -14.59 -4.87
N THR A 27 -5.90 -14.02 -5.30
CA THR A 27 -5.26 -12.92 -4.55
C THR A 27 -6.11 -11.65 -4.49
N VAL A 28 -6.81 -11.31 -5.57
CA VAL A 28 -7.72 -10.15 -5.62
C VAL A 28 -8.93 -10.37 -4.70
N LEU A 29 -9.50 -11.57 -4.71
CA LEU A 29 -10.62 -11.93 -3.83
C LEU A 29 -10.22 -11.87 -2.35
N ILE A 30 -9.00 -12.30 -2.00
CA ILE A 30 -8.50 -12.17 -0.62
C ILE A 30 -8.38 -10.69 -0.22
N GLY A 31 -7.79 -9.84 -1.06
CA GLY A 31 -7.73 -8.41 -0.75
C GLY A 31 -9.10 -7.74 -0.70
N ALA A 32 -10.04 -8.13 -1.56
CA ALA A 32 -11.43 -7.67 -1.49
C ALA A 32 -12.10 -8.09 -0.17
N ALA A 33 -11.91 -9.34 0.25
CA ALA A 33 -12.40 -9.82 1.54
C ALA A 33 -11.80 -9.04 2.72
N VAL A 34 -10.50 -8.68 2.65
CA VAL A 34 -9.87 -7.81 3.66
C VAL A 34 -10.51 -6.42 3.67
N ALA A 35 -10.70 -5.77 2.52
CA ALA A 35 -11.32 -4.45 2.45
C ALA A 35 -12.75 -4.46 3.01
N VAL A 36 -13.57 -5.44 2.59
CA VAL A 36 -14.95 -5.60 3.06
C VAL A 36 -14.97 -5.93 4.55
N GLY A 37 -14.12 -6.86 5.00
CA GLY A 37 -14.02 -7.26 6.41
C GLY A 37 -13.64 -6.09 7.32
N LEU A 38 -12.68 -5.26 6.91
CA LEU A 38 -12.32 -4.03 7.63
C LEU A 38 -13.47 -3.03 7.67
N GLY A 39 -14.19 -2.85 6.55
CA GLY A 39 -15.35 -1.95 6.49
C GLY A 39 -16.50 -2.42 7.38
N VAL A 40 -16.84 -3.71 7.33
CA VAL A 40 -17.85 -4.33 8.19
C VAL A 40 -17.44 -4.21 9.65
N PHE A 41 -16.21 -4.62 9.99
CA PHE A 41 -15.67 -4.49 11.35
C PHE A 41 -15.78 -3.06 11.87
N ALA A 42 -15.28 -2.08 11.12
CA ALA A 42 -15.30 -0.69 11.53
C ALA A 42 -16.74 -0.13 11.62
N LYS A 43 -17.71 -0.72 10.90
CA LYS A 43 -19.12 -0.31 10.94
C LYS A 43 -19.87 -0.86 12.15
N VAL A 44 -19.57 -2.09 12.56
CA VAL A 44 -20.31 -2.80 13.63
C VAL A 44 -19.62 -2.74 14.99
N HIS A 45 -18.32 -2.43 15.02
CA HIS A 45 -17.58 -2.28 16.26
C HIS A 45 -17.92 -0.96 16.98
N GLU A 46 -18.01 -1.01 18.30
CA GLU A 46 -18.18 0.17 19.15
C GLU A 46 -16.90 1.00 19.22
N PRO A 47 -16.88 2.24 18.69
CA PRO A 47 -15.67 3.05 18.67
C PRO A 47 -15.09 3.26 20.07
N ARG A 48 -13.78 3.05 20.21
CA ARG A 48 -13.12 3.11 21.52
C ARG A 48 -12.68 4.50 21.95
N PHE A 49 -12.79 5.50 21.06
CA PHE A 49 -12.50 6.92 21.32
C PHE A 49 -11.18 7.19 22.06
N PHE A 50 -10.13 6.45 21.70
CA PHE A 50 -8.77 6.71 22.16
C PHE A 50 -7.94 7.29 21.03
N ALA A 51 -6.81 7.92 21.35
CA ALA A 51 -5.92 8.45 20.35
C ALA A 51 -4.46 8.30 20.73
N VAL A 52 -3.63 7.90 19.76
CA VAL A 52 -2.18 7.91 19.90
C VAL A 52 -1.73 9.36 19.96
N ASN A 53 -1.11 9.74 21.07
CA ASN A 53 -0.50 11.05 21.23
C ASN A 53 1.01 10.93 21.40
N VAL A 54 1.74 11.93 20.95
CA VAL A 54 3.21 11.98 20.99
C VAL A 54 3.60 13.31 21.61
N ALA A 55 4.51 13.29 22.58
CA ALA A 55 5.02 14.51 23.20
C ALA A 55 5.57 15.47 22.15
N GLY A 56 5.22 16.75 22.26
CA GLY A 56 5.59 17.78 21.27
C GLY A 56 4.56 18.02 20.16
N PHE A 57 3.48 17.22 20.09
CA PHE A 57 2.33 17.49 19.22
C PHE A 57 1.19 18.17 19.99
N SER A 58 0.48 19.10 19.35
CA SER A 58 -0.65 19.86 19.90
C SER A 58 -1.90 19.01 20.08
N SER A 59 -2.05 17.94 19.30
CA SER A 59 -3.19 17.04 19.40
C SER A 59 -2.89 15.67 18.80
N PRO A 60 -3.62 14.62 19.25
CA PRO A 60 -3.55 13.32 18.61
C PRO A 60 -3.96 13.34 17.12
N THR A 61 -4.85 14.26 16.73
CA THR A 61 -5.22 14.50 15.33
C THR A 61 -4.08 15.09 14.51
N ALA A 62 -3.22 15.92 15.12
CA ALA A 62 -2.03 16.41 14.47
C ALA A 62 -1.01 15.29 14.26
N VAL A 63 -0.77 14.43 15.27
CA VAL A 63 0.06 13.21 15.14
C VAL A 63 -0.41 12.36 13.95
N LYS A 64 -1.71 12.05 13.91
CA LYS A 64 -2.33 11.29 12.81
C LYS A 64 -2.09 11.96 11.46
N SER A 65 -2.28 13.27 11.37
CA SER A 65 -2.16 14.01 10.10
C SER A 65 -0.73 14.05 9.60
N TRP A 66 0.26 14.20 10.49
CA TRP A 66 1.68 14.14 10.13
C TRP A 66 2.13 12.72 9.76
N LEU A 67 1.69 11.67 10.46
CA LEU A 67 1.97 10.28 10.09
C LEU A 67 1.37 9.93 8.73
N ALA A 68 0.14 10.38 8.45
CA ALA A 68 -0.49 10.21 7.14
C ALA A 68 0.29 10.95 6.04
N THR A 69 0.84 12.12 6.35
CA THR A 69 1.66 12.91 5.42
C THR A 69 3.03 12.28 5.17
N LEU A 70 3.65 11.69 6.19
CA LEU A 70 4.85 10.86 6.03
C LEU A 70 4.56 9.66 5.12
N ALA A 71 3.45 8.94 5.36
CA ALA A 71 3.04 7.83 4.51
C ALA A 71 2.81 8.29 3.05
N MET A 72 2.17 9.45 2.84
CA MET A 72 1.98 10.05 1.52
C MET A 72 3.32 10.35 0.84
N ALA A 73 4.23 11.05 1.52
CA ALA A 73 5.54 11.41 0.96
C ALA A 73 6.33 10.16 0.54
N LEU A 74 6.33 9.12 1.38
CA LEU A 74 6.92 7.83 1.04
C LEU A 74 6.17 7.15 -0.11
N GLY A 75 4.84 7.28 -0.18
CA GLY A 75 4.02 6.80 -1.30
C GLY A 75 4.36 7.47 -2.64
N VAL A 76 4.63 8.77 -2.64
CA VAL A 76 5.12 9.49 -3.82
C VAL A 76 6.49 8.95 -4.23
N PHE A 77 7.40 8.77 -3.27
CA PHE A 77 8.69 8.14 -3.54
C PHE A 77 8.53 6.71 -4.10
N GLN A 78 7.61 5.91 -3.57
CA GLN A 78 7.29 4.58 -4.08
C GLN A 78 6.82 4.62 -5.55
N MET A 79 5.94 5.56 -5.89
CA MET A 79 5.45 5.73 -7.26
C MET A 79 6.59 6.12 -8.22
N LEU A 80 7.36 7.16 -7.88
CA LEU A 80 8.46 7.64 -8.72
C LEU A 80 9.57 6.60 -8.90
N SER A 81 9.95 5.90 -7.81
CA SER A 81 10.94 4.83 -7.88
C SER A 81 10.44 3.63 -8.70
N ALA A 82 9.16 3.29 -8.62
CA ALA A 82 8.56 2.27 -9.49
C ALA A 82 8.61 2.70 -10.96
N LEU A 83 8.18 3.92 -11.30
CA LEU A 83 8.24 4.42 -12.68
C LEU A 83 9.68 4.39 -13.23
N ALA A 84 10.68 4.77 -12.42
CA ALA A 84 12.09 4.65 -12.79
C ALA A 84 12.53 3.19 -13.03
N MET A 85 12.17 2.27 -12.13
CA MET A 85 12.50 0.84 -12.24
C MET A 85 11.83 0.18 -13.45
N TYR A 86 10.62 0.63 -13.82
CA TYR A 86 9.91 0.20 -15.02
C TYR A 86 10.31 0.98 -16.29
N ARG A 87 11.31 1.88 -16.19
CA ARG A 87 11.83 2.69 -17.31
C ARG A 87 10.78 3.56 -18.00
N LEU A 88 9.81 4.05 -17.22
CA LEU A 88 8.76 4.98 -17.66
C LEU A 88 9.15 6.46 -17.45
N LEU A 89 10.31 6.72 -16.84
CA LEU A 89 10.93 8.05 -16.71
C LEU A 89 12.08 8.19 -17.72
N PRO A 90 12.54 9.43 -18.01
CA PRO A 90 13.60 9.67 -18.99
C PRO A 90 14.82 8.77 -18.79
N PRO A 91 15.51 8.35 -19.88
CA PRO A 91 16.51 7.29 -19.83
C PRO A 91 17.74 7.72 -19.03
N THR A 92 17.72 7.42 -17.74
CA THR A 92 18.86 7.55 -16.84
C THR A 92 19.21 6.16 -16.32
N ARG A 93 20.50 5.90 -16.05
CA ARG A 93 20.89 4.66 -15.39
C ARG A 93 20.19 4.59 -14.04
N THR A 94 19.32 3.61 -13.84
CA THR A 94 18.67 3.37 -12.56
C THR A 94 19.76 3.04 -11.53
N PRO A 95 19.93 3.84 -10.46
CA PRO A 95 20.99 3.59 -9.51
C PRO A 95 20.74 2.29 -8.74
N THR A 96 21.81 1.58 -8.39
CA THR A 96 21.74 0.27 -7.71
C THR A 96 21.07 0.34 -6.34
N TRP A 97 21.15 1.49 -5.66
CA TRP A 97 20.49 1.75 -4.38
C TRP A 97 18.97 1.97 -4.49
N LEU A 98 18.43 2.21 -5.69
CA LEU A 98 17.00 2.53 -5.84
C LEU A 98 16.10 1.37 -5.42
N ARG A 99 16.49 0.13 -5.76
CA ARG A 99 15.75 -1.07 -5.38
C ARG A 99 15.67 -1.26 -3.85
N PRO A 100 16.78 -1.26 -3.08
CA PRO A 100 16.68 -1.36 -1.63
C PRO A 100 15.96 -0.16 -1.02
N ALA A 101 16.16 1.07 -1.55
CA ALA A 101 15.41 2.24 -1.09
C ALA A 101 13.90 2.09 -1.30
N HIS A 102 13.46 1.56 -2.46
CA HIS A 102 12.06 1.25 -2.74
C HIS A 102 11.51 0.24 -1.74
N VAL A 103 12.24 -0.83 -1.42
CA VAL A 103 11.75 -1.84 -0.46
C VAL A 103 11.62 -1.26 0.95
N TRP A 104 12.64 -0.57 1.44
CA TRP A 104 12.65 -0.05 2.81
C TRP A 104 11.68 1.12 3.01
N SER A 105 11.60 2.06 2.06
CA SER A 105 10.63 3.15 2.17
C SER A 105 9.19 2.62 2.12
N GLY A 106 8.91 1.56 1.35
CA GLY A 106 7.60 0.89 1.36
C GLY A 106 7.27 0.28 2.72
N ARG A 107 8.22 -0.36 3.39
CA ARG A 107 8.03 -0.89 4.76
C ARG A 107 7.73 0.22 5.76
N VAL A 108 8.52 1.29 5.72
CA VAL A 108 8.32 2.45 6.60
C VAL A 108 6.97 3.12 6.33
N ALA A 109 6.53 3.22 5.07
CA ALA A 109 5.22 3.77 4.72
C ALA A 109 4.07 2.96 5.34
N VAL A 110 4.16 1.63 5.29
CA VAL A 110 3.18 0.75 5.93
C VAL A 110 3.18 0.96 7.44
N LEU A 111 4.36 0.95 8.08
CA LEU A 111 4.48 1.18 9.52
C LEU A 111 3.90 2.54 9.95
N ALA A 112 4.17 3.61 9.20
CA ALA A 112 3.62 4.93 9.44
C ALA A 112 2.08 4.97 9.28
N SER A 113 1.53 4.15 8.36
CA SER A 113 0.09 4.06 8.13
C SER A 113 -0.68 3.28 9.20
N LEU A 114 0.00 2.42 9.98
CA LEU A 114 -0.67 1.56 10.97
C LEU A 114 -1.32 2.37 12.10
N PRO A 115 -0.64 3.29 12.82
CA PRO A 115 -1.28 4.10 13.85
C PRO A 115 -2.40 4.98 13.30
N VAL A 116 -2.25 5.47 12.06
CA VAL A 116 -3.28 6.25 11.35
C VAL A 116 -4.53 5.39 11.16
N ALA A 117 -4.37 4.17 10.65
CA ALA A 117 -5.47 3.26 10.39
C ALA A 117 -6.15 2.78 11.68
N VAL A 118 -5.39 2.49 12.73
CA VAL A 118 -5.93 2.17 14.05
C VAL A 118 -6.83 3.30 14.55
N HIS A 119 -6.39 4.55 14.41
CA HIS A 119 -7.21 5.69 14.79
C HIS A 119 -8.46 5.81 13.89
N CYS A 120 -8.35 5.62 12.57
CA CYS A 120 -9.50 5.71 11.67
C CYS A 120 -10.53 4.58 11.87
N LEU A 121 -10.09 3.33 11.98
CA LEU A 121 -10.97 2.16 11.99
C LEU A 121 -11.42 1.76 13.39
N TYR A 122 -10.51 1.76 14.37
CA TYR A 122 -10.79 1.22 15.71
C TYR A 122 -11.22 2.32 16.69
N ALA A 123 -10.61 3.51 16.62
CA ALA A 123 -11.00 4.60 17.52
C ALA A 123 -12.28 5.32 17.08
N LEU A 124 -12.53 5.45 15.78
CA LEU A 124 -13.66 6.23 15.21
C LEU A 124 -14.71 5.38 14.47
N GLY A 125 -14.29 4.28 13.84
CA GLY A 125 -15.17 3.41 13.06
C GLY A 125 -15.45 3.91 11.63
N PHE A 126 -16.26 3.13 10.91
CA PHE A 126 -16.74 3.45 9.57
C PHE A 126 -17.93 4.39 9.64
N GLN A 127 -17.80 5.56 9.01
CA GLN A 127 -18.81 6.60 9.03
C GLN A 127 -19.20 7.02 7.61
N ALA A 128 -20.41 7.58 7.49
CA ALA A 128 -20.97 8.06 6.21
C ALA A 128 -21.78 9.35 6.41
N SER A 129 -21.36 10.18 7.37
CA SER A 129 -22.06 11.44 7.73
C SER A 129 -22.09 12.46 6.60
N ASP A 130 -21.05 12.45 5.76
CA ASP A 130 -20.92 13.29 4.57
C ASP A 130 -20.03 12.59 3.54
N SER A 131 -19.93 13.17 2.34
CA SER A 131 -19.17 12.59 1.22
C SER A 131 -17.68 12.44 1.51
N ARG A 132 -17.05 13.40 2.20
CA ARG A 132 -15.62 13.33 2.55
C ARG A 132 -15.38 12.19 3.52
N VAL A 133 -16.21 12.07 4.56
CA VAL A 133 -16.09 11.01 5.57
C VAL A 133 -16.36 9.64 4.95
N LEU A 134 -17.39 9.53 4.11
CA LEU A 134 -17.67 8.30 3.37
C LEU A 134 -16.48 7.87 2.50
N PHE A 135 -15.91 8.79 1.71
CA PHE A 135 -14.74 8.48 0.89
C PHE A 135 -13.53 8.12 1.73
N HIS A 136 -13.30 8.81 2.85
CA HIS A 136 -12.23 8.44 3.77
C HIS A 136 -12.37 6.99 4.26
N SER A 137 -13.56 6.60 4.71
CA SER A 137 -13.83 5.25 5.18
C SER A 137 -13.69 4.20 4.07
N LEU A 138 -14.23 4.46 2.88
CA LEU A 138 -14.13 3.55 1.72
C LEU A 138 -12.68 3.37 1.26
N PHE A 139 -11.95 4.47 1.03
CA PHE A 139 -10.57 4.41 0.53
C PHE A 139 -9.58 3.91 1.57
N GLY A 140 -9.83 4.13 2.86
CA GLY A 140 -9.04 3.53 3.94
C GLY A 140 -9.15 2.00 3.94
N CYS A 141 -10.36 1.46 3.77
CA CYS A 141 -10.58 0.02 3.65
C CYS A 141 -9.98 -0.55 2.36
N LEU A 142 -10.20 0.14 1.23
CA LEU A 142 -9.64 -0.25 -0.06
C LEU A 142 -8.11 -0.29 -0.03
N PHE A 143 -7.46 0.69 0.62
CA PHE A 143 -6.01 0.76 0.74
C PHE A 143 -5.42 -0.53 1.31
N TYR A 144 -5.95 -1.03 2.43
CA TYR A 144 -5.46 -2.27 3.04
C TYR A 144 -5.81 -3.52 2.21
N GLY A 145 -6.97 -3.55 1.57
CA GLY A 145 -7.32 -4.64 0.65
C GLY A 145 -6.37 -4.73 -0.55
N VAL A 146 -6.11 -3.60 -1.22
CA VAL A 146 -5.17 -3.53 -2.35
C VAL A 146 -3.74 -3.80 -1.88
N PHE A 147 -3.36 -3.36 -0.68
CA PHE A 147 -2.05 -3.67 -0.10
C PHE A 147 -1.87 -5.19 0.04
N VAL A 148 -2.85 -5.89 0.62
CA VAL A 148 -2.82 -7.35 0.75
C VAL A 148 -2.75 -8.02 -0.63
N THR A 149 -3.60 -7.61 -1.58
CA THR A 149 -3.53 -8.11 -2.96
C THR A 149 -2.13 -7.95 -3.55
N LYS A 150 -1.53 -6.76 -3.45
CA LYS A 150 -0.18 -6.47 -3.95
C LYS A 150 0.87 -7.38 -3.29
N MET A 151 0.82 -7.55 -1.97
CA MET A 151 1.78 -8.39 -1.25
C MET A 151 1.67 -9.86 -1.67
N LEU A 152 0.45 -10.36 -1.88
CA LEU A 152 0.25 -11.72 -2.36
C LEU A 152 0.71 -11.88 -3.81
N LEU A 153 0.43 -10.91 -4.68
CA LEU A 153 0.91 -10.91 -6.07
C LEU A 153 2.45 -10.94 -6.14
N LEU A 154 3.16 -10.23 -5.26
CA LEU A 154 4.64 -10.25 -5.21
C LEU A 154 5.23 -11.64 -4.95
N THR A 155 4.45 -12.58 -4.41
CA THR A 155 4.88 -13.96 -4.16
C THR A 155 4.57 -14.92 -5.32
N LYS A 156 3.91 -14.45 -6.38
CA LYS A 156 3.50 -15.29 -7.52
C LYS A 156 4.52 -15.23 -8.66
N PRO A 157 5.05 -16.39 -9.12
CA PRO A 157 5.90 -16.43 -10.31
C PRO A 157 5.08 -16.22 -11.58
N GLY A 158 5.72 -15.70 -12.64
CA GLY A 158 5.11 -15.67 -13.97
C GLY A 158 3.93 -14.70 -14.14
N LEU A 159 3.84 -13.64 -13.32
CA LEU A 159 2.85 -12.59 -13.51
C LEU A 159 3.10 -11.80 -14.80
N ARG A 160 2.01 -11.34 -15.43
CA ARG A 160 2.08 -10.38 -16.52
C ARG A 160 2.77 -9.08 -16.03
N PRO A 161 3.68 -8.47 -16.83
CA PRO A 161 4.49 -7.33 -16.37
C PRO A 161 3.70 -6.11 -15.87
N TRP A 162 2.46 -5.92 -16.34
CA TRP A 162 1.61 -4.78 -15.96
C TRP A 162 0.82 -4.99 -14.65
N VAL A 163 0.71 -6.22 -14.15
CA VAL A 163 -0.14 -6.54 -12.98
C VAL A 163 0.36 -5.85 -11.71
N LEU A 164 1.67 -5.90 -11.44
CA LEU A 164 2.27 -5.25 -10.27
C LEU A 164 2.20 -3.72 -10.35
N PRO A 165 2.49 -3.06 -11.50
CA PRO A 165 2.27 -1.63 -11.68
C PRO A 165 0.82 -1.21 -11.42
N VAL A 166 -0.17 -1.94 -11.93
CA VAL A 166 -1.59 -1.62 -11.70
C VAL A 166 -1.94 -1.74 -10.22
N ALA A 167 -1.54 -2.82 -9.55
CA ALA A 167 -1.77 -2.98 -8.11
C ALA A 167 -1.07 -1.88 -7.29
N GLY A 168 0.15 -1.50 -7.67
CA GLY A 168 0.88 -0.38 -7.06
C GLY A 168 0.22 0.97 -7.29
N GLY A 169 -0.29 1.22 -8.49
CA GLY A 169 -1.06 2.42 -8.87
C GLY A 169 -2.35 2.55 -8.08
N LEU A 170 -3.12 1.47 -7.97
CA LEU A 170 -4.35 1.44 -7.17
C LEU A 170 -4.06 1.68 -5.67
N LEU A 171 -2.98 1.10 -5.15
CA LEU A 171 -2.58 1.31 -3.76
C LEU A 171 -2.24 2.79 -3.50
N PHE A 172 -1.46 3.40 -4.39
CA PHE A 172 -1.11 4.81 -4.32
C PHE A 172 -2.34 5.71 -4.46
N PHE A 173 -3.24 5.40 -5.39
CA PHE A 173 -4.50 6.11 -5.57
C PHE A 173 -5.36 6.11 -4.28
N ALA A 174 -5.54 4.94 -3.65
CA ALA A 174 -6.28 4.84 -2.39
C ALA A 174 -5.61 5.64 -1.25
N LEU A 175 -4.27 5.63 -1.18
CA LEU A 175 -3.52 6.45 -0.23
C LEU A 175 -3.75 7.95 -0.47
N VAL A 176 -3.73 8.39 -1.74
CA VAL A 176 -3.99 9.77 -2.12
C VAL A 176 -5.36 10.23 -1.66
N TYR A 177 -6.42 9.49 -1.99
CA TYR A 177 -7.77 9.84 -1.56
C TYR A 177 -7.94 9.83 -0.04
N THR A 178 -7.33 8.86 0.64
CA THR A 178 -7.38 8.78 2.11
C THR A 178 -6.71 9.99 2.75
N TRP A 179 -5.56 10.43 2.21
CA TRP A 179 -4.82 11.59 2.71
C TRP A 179 -5.55 12.91 2.41
N LEU A 180 -6.08 13.08 1.19
CA LEU A 180 -6.83 14.27 0.78
C LEU A 180 -8.06 14.50 1.68
N THR A 181 -8.79 13.43 2.00
CA THR A 181 -10.00 13.47 2.84
C THR A 181 -9.70 13.56 4.34
N SER A 182 -8.45 13.42 4.76
CA SER A 182 -8.03 13.47 6.16
C SER A 182 -7.00 14.56 6.45
N ALA A 183 -5.71 14.27 6.28
CA ALA A 183 -4.62 15.12 6.70
C ALA A 183 -4.61 16.48 5.98
N LEU A 184 -4.80 16.49 4.65
CA LEU A 184 -4.87 17.75 3.92
C LEU A 184 -6.04 18.62 4.40
N TRP A 185 -7.22 18.01 4.51
CA TRP A 185 -8.41 18.68 5.05
C TRP A 185 -8.18 19.23 6.46
N PHE A 186 -7.50 18.48 7.33
CA PHE A 186 -7.13 18.94 8.67
C PHE A 186 -6.23 20.17 8.63
N PHE A 187 -5.15 20.14 7.83
CA PHE A 187 -4.24 21.28 7.70
C PHE A 187 -4.90 22.50 7.08
N GLN A 188 -5.84 22.32 6.15
CA GLN A 188 -6.61 23.43 5.58
C GLN A 188 -7.49 24.15 6.63
N LEU A 189 -8.00 23.42 7.62
CA LEU A 189 -8.86 23.98 8.67
C LEU A 189 -8.12 24.51 9.88
N LYS A 190 -6.98 23.90 10.23
CA LYS A 190 -6.26 24.17 11.48
C LYS A 190 -4.89 24.83 11.27
N GLY A 191 -4.43 24.93 10.03
CA GLY A 191 -3.06 25.33 9.71
C GLY A 191 -2.06 24.20 9.97
N LEU A 192 -0.78 24.48 9.73
CA LEU A 192 0.31 23.56 10.04
C LEU A 192 0.61 23.62 11.54
N THR A 193 0.01 22.70 12.29
CA THR A 193 0.26 22.53 13.72
C THR A 193 1.02 21.23 13.96
N LEU A 194 2.08 21.27 14.77
CA LEU A 194 2.61 20.08 15.43
C LEU A 194 1.62 19.68 16.48
#